data_AF-A0A841HX63-F1
#
_entry.id   AF-A0A841HX63-F1
#
_cell.length_a   1.000
_cell.length_b   1.000
_cell.length_c   1.000
_cell.angle_alpha   90.00
_cell.angle_beta   90.00
_cell.angle_gamma   90.00
#
_symmetry.space_group_name_H-M   'P 1'
#
loop_
_entity.id
_entity.type
_entity.pdbx_description
1 polymer ?
#
loop_
_entity_poly.entity_id
_entity_poly.type
_entity_poly.pdbx_seq_one_letter_code
_entity_poly.pdbx_strand_id
1 'polypeptide(L)'
;MHHVAIHDLRLRGQGSADLEAIPLVILVGVTGVGKSTTLAALEALGCPLALLPDRRELTDRFILGGEPVRDREERFRRTAAYREQHPGGMSAVLAGLSLARPPQEQLVFDGLRGLEEVEHAARHLPRARFVVLDAPDVVRIERLVSRADAFDAVSVQVSGSRLEALENLEGVREVLSEAELRELARLPVEPAELAAGARIVIAERRNYDPQAAAERLMTLDPLRTLYLDTATQGPELVASRIAQWL
;
A
#
# COMPACT_ATOMS: atom_id res chain seq x y z
N MET A 1 6.06 -0.45 -18.40
CA MET A 1 5.31 -1.42 -17.57
C MET A 1 3.98 -1.67 -18.23
N HIS A 2 3.57 -2.94 -18.40
CA HIS A 2 2.25 -3.26 -18.94
C HIS A 2 1.20 -3.13 -17.82
N HIS A 3 0.03 -2.57 -18.10
CA HIS A 3 -1.07 -2.48 -17.13
C HIS A 3 -2.18 -3.43 -17.54
N VAL A 4 -2.50 -4.40 -16.70
CA VAL A 4 -3.64 -5.29 -16.92
C VAL A 4 -4.91 -4.49 -16.71
N ALA A 5 -5.78 -4.47 -17.73
CA ALA A 5 -7.01 -3.71 -17.62
C ALA A 5 -7.98 -4.39 -16.64
N ILE A 6 -8.74 -3.60 -15.88
CA ILE A 6 -9.72 -4.13 -14.94
C ILE A 6 -10.73 -5.09 -15.60
N HIS A 7 -11.10 -4.88 -16.88
CA HIS A 7 -12.01 -5.75 -17.62
C HIS A 7 -11.43 -7.11 -18.01
N ASP A 8 -10.11 -7.28 -17.95
CA ASP A 8 -9.45 -8.57 -18.12
C ASP A 8 -9.49 -9.44 -16.85
N LEU A 9 -9.83 -8.85 -15.70
CA LEU A 9 -10.07 -9.58 -14.45
C LEU A 9 -11.53 -10.06 -14.36
N ARG A 10 -11.70 -11.34 -14.06
CA ARG A 10 -12.98 -12.01 -13.91
C ARG A 10 -13.04 -12.74 -12.58
N LEU A 11 -14.24 -13.15 -12.17
CA LEU A 11 -14.35 -14.05 -11.02
C LEU A 11 -13.70 -15.39 -11.35
N ARG A 12 -13.28 -16.11 -10.31
CA ARG A 12 -12.65 -17.43 -10.42
C ARG A 12 -13.43 -18.36 -11.35
N GLY A 13 -12.72 -19.09 -12.20
CA GLY A 13 -13.31 -20.01 -13.17
C GLY A 13 -13.99 -19.36 -14.38
N GLN A 14 -14.04 -18.03 -14.47
CA GLN A 14 -14.58 -17.31 -15.64
C GLN A 14 -13.49 -16.84 -16.62
N GLY A 15 -12.23 -16.91 -16.22
CA GLY A 15 -11.04 -16.62 -17.03
C GLY A 15 -10.31 -17.88 -17.50
N SER A 16 -9.16 -17.71 -18.14
CA SER A 16 -8.29 -18.81 -18.57
C SER A 16 -7.31 -19.26 -17.48
N ALA A 17 -7.03 -18.42 -16.48
CA ALA A 17 -6.14 -18.75 -15.37
C ALA A 17 -6.55 -18.05 -14.07
N ASP A 18 -6.75 -18.82 -12.99
CA ASP A 18 -7.00 -18.28 -11.65
C ASP A 18 -5.71 -17.65 -11.08
N LEU A 19 -5.83 -16.52 -10.37
CA LEU A 19 -4.66 -15.84 -9.78
C LEU A 19 -3.93 -16.72 -8.75
N GLU A 20 -4.65 -17.64 -8.09
CA GLU A 20 -4.07 -18.64 -7.18
C GLU A 20 -3.05 -19.56 -7.88
N ALA A 21 -3.25 -19.84 -9.17
CA ALA A 21 -2.48 -20.81 -9.93
C ALA A 21 -1.30 -20.20 -10.72
N ILE A 22 -1.10 -18.88 -10.68
CA ILE A 22 -0.05 -18.20 -11.46
C ILE A 22 0.94 -17.48 -10.54
N PRO A 23 2.23 -17.35 -10.94
CA PRO A 23 3.19 -16.56 -10.20
C PRO A 23 2.75 -15.09 -10.10
N LEU A 24 2.66 -14.56 -8.89
CA LEU A 24 2.27 -13.19 -8.61
C LEU A 24 3.25 -12.56 -7.61
N VAL A 25 3.77 -11.38 -7.91
CA VAL A 25 4.55 -10.59 -6.97
C VAL A 25 3.63 -9.57 -6.32
N ILE A 26 3.60 -9.54 -4.99
CA ILE A 26 2.76 -8.62 -4.24
C ILE A 26 3.65 -7.64 -3.50
N LEU A 27 3.51 -6.35 -3.82
CA LEU A 27 4.10 -5.28 -3.02
C LEU A 27 3.23 -5.07 -1.77
N VAL A 28 3.86 -5.20 -0.61
CA VAL A 28 3.24 -5.07 0.70
C VAL A 28 3.79 -3.83 1.38
N GLY A 29 2.88 -2.97 1.83
CA GLY A 29 3.26 -1.81 2.62
C GLY A 29 2.19 -0.71 2.57
N VAL A 30 2.25 0.20 3.54
CA VAL A 30 1.29 1.30 3.73
C VAL A 30 1.68 2.55 2.93
N THR A 31 0.92 3.64 3.03
CA THR A 31 1.21 4.86 2.26
C THR A 31 2.52 5.49 2.73
N GLY A 32 3.34 6.02 1.81
CA GLY A 32 4.62 6.66 2.13
C GLY A 32 5.85 5.73 2.17
N VAL A 33 5.67 4.41 2.12
CA VAL A 33 6.80 3.44 2.13
C VAL A 33 7.54 3.31 0.78
N GLY A 34 7.19 4.11 -0.24
CA GLY A 34 7.95 4.13 -1.50
C GLY A 34 7.53 3.13 -2.60
N LYS A 35 6.33 2.52 -2.53
CA LYS A 35 5.83 1.58 -3.55
C LYS A 35 5.82 2.16 -4.97
N SER A 36 5.20 3.33 -5.18
CA SER A 36 5.16 3.97 -6.51
C SER A 36 6.55 4.31 -7.06
N THR A 37 7.45 4.78 -6.18
CA THR A 37 8.84 5.09 -6.56
C THR A 37 9.60 3.82 -6.94
N THR A 38 9.35 2.72 -6.23
CA THR A 38 9.93 1.41 -6.53
C THR A 38 9.43 0.86 -7.86
N LEU A 39 8.11 0.97 -8.14
CA LEU A 39 7.54 0.57 -9.43
C LEU A 39 8.12 1.37 -10.60
N ALA A 40 8.27 2.68 -10.44
CA ALA A 40 8.90 3.54 -11.44
C ALA A 40 10.37 3.16 -11.68
N ALA A 41 11.12 2.85 -10.63
CA ALA A 41 12.51 2.39 -10.75
C ALA A 41 12.61 1.00 -11.41
N LEU A 42 11.70 0.07 -11.11
CA LEU A 42 11.62 -1.24 -11.79
C LEU A 42 11.30 -1.10 -13.29
N GLU A 43 10.41 -0.16 -13.63
CA GLU A 43 10.12 0.18 -15.02
C GLU A 43 11.33 0.76 -15.73
N ALA A 44 12.05 1.69 -15.10
CA ALA A 44 13.27 2.27 -15.63
C ALA A 44 14.40 1.24 -15.85
N LEU A 45 14.45 0.20 -15.01
CA LEU A 45 15.35 -0.95 -15.18
C LEU A 45 14.92 -1.90 -16.32
N GLY A 46 13.76 -1.68 -16.94
CA GLY A 46 13.25 -2.53 -18.02
C GLY A 46 12.76 -3.90 -17.55
N CYS A 47 12.38 -4.04 -16.28
CA CYS A 47 11.83 -5.30 -15.78
C CYS A 47 10.50 -5.62 -16.51
N PRO A 48 10.34 -6.84 -17.07
CA PRO A 48 9.13 -7.22 -17.79
C PRO A 48 8.00 -7.52 -16.79
N LEU A 49 7.32 -6.46 -16.34
CA LEU A 49 6.27 -6.50 -15.32
C LEU A 49 4.91 -6.11 -15.91
N ALA A 50 3.87 -6.82 -15.48
CA ALA A 50 2.48 -6.49 -15.73
C ALA A 50 1.76 -6.15 -14.41
N LEU A 51 1.39 -4.88 -14.23
CA LEU A 51 0.74 -4.40 -13.02
C LEU A 51 -0.76 -4.67 -13.09
N LEU A 52 -1.28 -5.37 -12.08
CA LEU A 52 -2.72 -5.52 -11.85
C LEU A 52 -3.34 -4.18 -11.44
N PRO A 53 -4.65 -3.97 -11.69
CA PRO A 53 -5.38 -2.81 -11.18
C PRO A 53 -5.17 -2.60 -9.69
N ASP A 54 -5.15 -1.34 -9.28
CA ASP A 54 -4.81 -0.99 -7.91
C ASP A 54 -5.91 -1.40 -6.90
N ARG A 55 -5.59 -1.23 -5.61
CA ARG A 55 -6.54 -1.49 -4.52
C ARG A 55 -7.87 -0.76 -4.70
N ARG A 56 -7.87 0.47 -5.22
CA ARG A 56 -9.07 1.30 -5.38
C ARG A 56 -9.94 0.76 -6.50
N GLU A 57 -9.38 0.45 -7.66
CA GLU A 57 -10.09 -0.14 -8.80
C GLU A 57 -10.71 -1.49 -8.42
N LEU A 58 -9.95 -2.35 -7.72
CA LEU A 58 -10.47 -3.64 -7.25
C LEU A 58 -11.58 -3.48 -6.21
N THR A 59 -11.43 -2.51 -5.30
CA THR A 59 -12.49 -2.20 -4.32
C THR A 59 -13.76 -1.74 -5.02
N ASP A 60 -13.63 -0.78 -5.95
CA ASP A 60 -14.77 -0.23 -6.65
C ASP A 60 -15.52 -1.31 -7.43
N ARG A 61 -14.79 -2.20 -8.11
CA ARG A 61 -15.42 -3.26 -8.92
C ARG A 61 -15.96 -4.43 -8.10
N PHE A 62 -15.16 -5.00 -7.21
CA PHE A 62 -15.46 -6.32 -6.62
C PHE A 62 -16.01 -6.25 -5.20
N ILE A 63 -15.80 -5.14 -4.48
CA ILE A 63 -16.35 -4.93 -3.14
C ILE A 63 -17.60 -4.06 -3.20
N LEU A 64 -17.56 -2.98 -4.01
CA LEU A 64 -18.67 -2.04 -4.15
C LEU A 64 -19.57 -2.34 -5.37
N GLY A 65 -19.28 -3.41 -6.11
CA GLY A 65 -20.11 -3.86 -7.23
C GLY A 65 -20.09 -2.96 -8.47
N GLY A 66 -19.09 -2.09 -8.61
CA GLY A 66 -18.97 -1.12 -9.71
C GLY A 66 -19.79 0.16 -9.53
N GLU A 67 -20.46 0.33 -8.38
CA GLU A 67 -21.26 1.51 -8.09
C GLU A 67 -20.37 2.70 -7.70
N PRO A 68 -20.60 3.92 -8.24
CA PRO A 68 -19.88 5.11 -7.83
C PRO A 68 -20.34 5.58 -6.45
N VAL A 69 -19.76 5.00 -5.39
CA VAL A 69 -19.98 5.45 -4.01
C VAL A 69 -19.14 6.70 -3.76
N ARG A 70 -19.78 7.88 -3.84
CA ARG A 70 -19.16 9.19 -3.58
C ARG A 70 -19.12 9.55 -2.10
N ASP A 71 -20.05 9.02 -1.33
CA ASP A 71 -20.08 9.25 0.11
C ASP A 71 -19.00 8.45 0.83
N ARG A 72 -18.21 9.15 1.64
CA ARG A 72 -17.01 8.58 2.28
C ARG A 72 -17.41 7.64 3.41
N GLU A 73 -18.44 7.98 4.19
CA GLU A 73 -18.91 7.16 5.30
C GLU A 73 -19.51 5.85 4.78
N GLU A 74 -20.33 5.92 3.74
CA GLU A 74 -20.91 4.75 3.08
C GLU A 74 -19.83 3.83 2.50
N ARG A 75 -18.80 4.39 1.87
CA ARG A 75 -17.66 3.62 1.37
C ARG A 75 -16.94 2.88 2.50
N PHE A 76 -16.71 3.55 3.63
CA PHE A 76 -16.11 2.90 4.81
C PHE A 76 -17.00 1.79 5.36
N ARG A 77 -18.29 2.06 5.53
CA ARG A 77 -19.26 1.08 6.05
C ARG A 77 -19.32 -0.18 5.19
N ARG A 78 -19.42 -0.04 3.86
CA ARG A 78 -19.47 -1.18 2.94
C ARG A 78 -18.16 -1.97 2.90
N THR A 79 -17.03 -1.29 2.91
CA THR A 79 -15.72 -1.97 2.94
C THR A 79 -15.45 -2.67 4.27
N ALA A 80 -15.93 -2.11 5.39
CA ALA A 80 -15.89 -2.76 6.70
C ALA A 80 -16.78 -4.02 6.72
N ALA A 81 -18.03 -3.92 6.27
CA ALA A 81 -18.95 -5.07 6.18
C ALA A 81 -18.39 -6.20 5.30
N TYR A 82 -17.70 -5.85 4.20
CA TYR A 82 -17.01 -6.85 3.39
C TYR A 82 -15.89 -7.56 4.18
N ARG A 83 -15.07 -6.84 4.93
CA ARG A 83 -13.99 -7.40 5.76
C ARG A 83 -14.50 -8.31 6.86
N GLU A 84 -15.68 -8.02 7.44
CA GLU A 84 -16.32 -8.89 8.43
C GLU A 84 -16.67 -10.27 7.84
N GLN A 85 -17.12 -10.30 6.59
CA GLN A 85 -17.46 -11.55 5.89
C GLN A 85 -16.25 -12.22 5.24
N HIS A 86 -15.23 -11.44 4.90
CA HIS A 86 -14.01 -11.88 4.22
C HIS A 86 -12.80 -11.34 4.99
N PRO A 87 -12.36 -12.02 6.05
CA PRO A 87 -11.25 -11.56 6.90
C PRO A 87 -9.96 -11.25 6.12
N GLY A 88 -9.73 -11.92 4.99
CA GLY A 88 -8.60 -11.65 4.10
C GLY A 88 -8.67 -10.35 3.31
N GLY A 89 -9.78 -9.61 3.37
CA GLY A 89 -9.96 -8.30 2.74
C GLY A 89 -9.57 -8.30 1.26
N MET A 90 -8.61 -7.45 0.88
CA MET A 90 -8.14 -7.37 -0.50
C MET A 90 -7.52 -8.69 -1.01
N SER A 91 -6.89 -9.49 -0.14
CA SER A 91 -6.38 -10.80 -0.56
C SER A 91 -7.50 -11.78 -0.91
N ALA A 92 -8.65 -11.71 -0.22
CA ALA A 92 -9.80 -12.54 -0.55
C ALA A 92 -10.35 -12.19 -1.94
N VAL A 93 -10.34 -10.90 -2.29
CA VAL A 93 -10.64 -10.47 -3.67
C VAL A 93 -9.68 -11.14 -4.64
N LEU A 94 -8.36 -10.98 -4.47
CA LEU A 94 -7.35 -11.56 -5.38
C LEU A 94 -7.51 -13.08 -5.56
N ALA A 95 -7.69 -13.83 -4.47
CA ALA A 95 -7.87 -15.28 -4.51
C ALA A 95 -9.16 -15.70 -5.25
N GLY A 96 -10.15 -14.80 -5.32
CA GLY A 96 -11.38 -14.98 -6.07
C GLY A 96 -11.33 -14.53 -7.53
N LEU A 97 -10.17 -14.11 -8.06
CA LEU A 97 -10.03 -13.61 -9.42
C LEU A 97 -9.31 -14.57 -10.36
N SER A 98 -9.62 -14.42 -11.64
CA SER A 98 -8.95 -15.05 -12.77
C SER A 98 -8.69 -14.03 -13.88
N LEU A 99 -7.69 -14.30 -14.72
CA LEU A 99 -7.38 -13.50 -15.89
C LEU A 99 -8.04 -14.08 -17.13
N ALA A 100 -8.63 -13.23 -17.97
CA ALA A 100 -9.12 -13.62 -19.27
C ALA A 100 -7.98 -14.18 -20.15
N ARG A 101 -6.84 -13.49 -20.15
CA ARG A 101 -5.58 -13.92 -20.78
C ARG A 101 -4.41 -13.51 -19.89
N PRO A 102 -3.63 -14.44 -19.32
CA PRO A 102 -2.47 -14.08 -18.52
C PRO A 102 -1.39 -13.43 -19.40
N PRO A 103 -0.72 -12.35 -18.94
CA PRO A 103 0.42 -11.77 -19.63
C PRO A 103 1.63 -12.72 -19.60
N GLN A 104 2.60 -12.48 -20.48
CA GLN A 104 3.88 -13.21 -20.46
C GLN A 104 4.84 -12.65 -19.41
N GLU A 105 4.66 -11.37 -19.08
CA GLU A 105 5.38 -10.64 -18.04
C GLU A 105 5.05 -11.14 -16.64
N GLN A 106 5.95 -10.87 -15.69
CA GLN A 106 5.70 -11.17 -14.28
C GLN A 106 4.58 -10.26 -13.75
N LEU A 107 3.50 -10.87 -13.26
CA LEU A 107 2.40 -10.15 -12.65
C LEU A 107 2.82 -9.51 -11.33
N VAL A 108 2.41 -8.27 -11.12
CA VAL A 108 2.63 -7.50 -9.91
C VAL A 108 1.32 -6.95 -9.39
N PHE A 109 1.10 -6.98 -8.08
CA PHE A 109 0.00 -6.29 -7.42
C PHE A 109 0.54 -5.38 -6.31
N ASP A 110 0.13 -4.10 -6.34
CA ASP A 110 0.39 -3.12 -5.29
C ASP A 110 -0.91 -2.87 -4.51
N GLY A 111 -1.07 -3.50 -3.34
CA GLY A 111 -2.29 -3.24 -2.58
C GLY A 111 -2.52 -3.94 -1.24
N LEU A 112 -1.63 -4.82 -0.76
CA LEU A 112 -1.77 -5.42 0.58
C LEU A 112 -1.07 -4.56 1.64
N ARG A 113 -1.73 -4.39 2.80
CA ARG A 113 -1.31 -3.44 3.84
C ARG A 113 -1.26 -4.02 5.25
N GLY A 114 -2.11 -4.99 5.58
CA GLY A 114 -2.32 -5.46 6.95
C GLY A 114 -2.05 -6.95 7.15
N LEU A 115 -1.96 -7.34 8.42
CA LEU A 115 -1.67 -8.70 8.85
C LEU A 115 -2.66 -9.71 8.26
N GLU A 116 -3.96 -9.46 8.37
CA GLU A 116 -5.00 -10.39 7.93
C GLU A 116 -4.95 -10.60 6.41
N GLU A 117 -4.66 -9.53 5.66
CA GLU A 117 -4.52 -9.57 4.20
C GLU A 117 -3.32 -10.43 3.79
N VAL A 118 -2.15 -10.22 4.42
CA VAL A 118 -0.93 -10.96 4.07
C VAL A 118 -0.99 -12.42 4.52
N GLU A 119 -1.61 -12.69 5.66
CA GLU A 119 -1.85 -14.06 6.12
C GLU A 119 -2.77 -14.81 5.18
N HIS A 120 -3.86 -14.18 4.76
CA HIS A 120 -4.78 -14.77 3.81
C HIS A 120 -4.09 -15.03 2.47
N ALA A 121 -3.29 -14.08 1.98
CA ALA A 121 -2.56 -14.22 0.72
C ALA A 121 -1.54 -15.36 0.78
N ALA A 122 -0.77 -15.45 1.88
CA ALA A 122 0.23 -16.49 2.05
C ALA A 122 -0.37 -17.90 2.00
N ARG A 123 -1.61 -18.07 2.48
CA ARG A 123 -2.38 -19.34 2.48
C ARG A 123 -3.04 -19.64 1.13
N HIS A 124 -3.68 -18.66 0.50
CA HIS A 124 -4.57 -18.86 -0.66
C HIS A 124 -3.96 -18.47 -2.01
N LEU A 125 -2.76 -17.88 -2.02
CA LEU A 125 -1.99 -17.59 -3.22
C LEU A 125 -0.62 -18.28 -3.06
N PRO A 126 -0.55 -19.62 -3.18
CA PRO A 126 0.65 -20.37 -2.85
C PRO A 126 1.83 -20.07 -3.79
N ARG A 127 1.54 -19.59 -5.01
CA ARG A 127 2.54 -19.14 -5.99
C ARG A 127 2.90 -17.66 -5.85
N ALA A 128 2.29 -16.94 -4.91
CA ALA A 128 2.63 -15.55 -4.66
C ALA A 128 3.95 -15.42 -3.90
N ARG A 129 4.74 -14.44 -4.34
CA ARG A 129 5.95 -13.90 -3.72
C ARG A 129 5.64 -12.49 -3.19
N PHE A 130 6.22 -12.11 -2.07
CA PHE A 130 5.94 -10.86 -1.35
C PHE A 130 7.19 -9.99 -1.29
N VAL A 131 7.06 -8.74 -1.71
CA VAL A 131 8.07 -7.71 -1.48
C VAL A 131 7.53 -6.77 -0.41
N VAL A 132 8.11 -6.83 0.79
CA VAL A 132 7.77 -5.95 1.90
C VAL A 132 8.61 -4.70 1.80
N LEU A 133 7.97 -3.57 1.58
CA LEU A 133 8.59 -2.25 1.62
C LEU A 133 8.24 -1.58 2.94
N ASP A 134 9.25 -1.32 3.75
CA ASP A 134 9.09 -0.69 5.05
C ASP A 134 9.73 0.70 5.12
N ALA A 135 9.18 1.54 5.99
CA ALA A 135 9.74 2.83 6.38
C ALA A 135 9.13 3.28 7.72
N PRO A 136 9.91 3.89 8.63
CA PRO A 136 9.40 4.48 9.85
C PRO A 136 8.32 5.53 9.59
N ASP A 137 7.40 5.70 10.54
CA ASP A 137 6.27 6.62 10.42
C ASP A 137 6.71 8.07 10.20
N VAL A 138 7.80 8.50 10.85
CA VAL A 138 8.43 9.81 10.60
C VAL A 138 8.83 10.01 9.13
N VAL A 139 9.54 9.03 8.55
CA VAL A 139 9.98 9.06 7.14
C VAL A 139 8.79 9.04 6.19
N ARG A 140 7.74 8.29 6.54
CA ARG A 140 6.50 8.27 5.75
C ARG A 140 5.82 9.64 5.74
N ILE A 141 5.73 10.31 6.89
CA ILE A 141 5.15 11.65 7.00
C ILE A 141 5.98 12.66 6.20
N GLU A 142 7.31 12.63 6.34
CA GLU A 142 8.24 13.45 5.55
C GLU A 142 7.98 13.33 4.04
N ARG A 143 7.87 12.09 3.54
CA ARG A 143 7.60 11.81 2.13
C ARG A 143 6.22 12.24 1.68
N LEU A 144 5.24 12.27 2.57
CA LEU A 144 3.88 12.69 2.25
C LEU A 144 3.79 14.20 2.10
N VAL A 145 4.49 14.96 2.95
CA VAL A 145 4.54 16.42 2.86
C VAL A 145 5.46 16.86 1.72
N SER A 146 6.62 16.23 1.53
CA SER A 146 7.55 16.59 0.45
C SER A 146 7.02 16.31 -0.96
N ARG A 147 5.94 15.54 -1.10
CA ARG A 147 5.27 15.29 -2.38
C ARG A 147 4.38 16.45 -2.83
N ALA A 148 4.05 17.38 -1.95
CA ALA A 148 3.29 18.58 -2.27
C ALA A 148 4.20 19.65 -2.91
N ASP A 149 4.71 19.40 -4.10
CA ASP A 149 5.34 20.45 -4.90
C ASP A 149 4.26 21.36 -5.52
N ALA A 150 4.26 22.63 -5.09
CA ALA A 150 3.78 23.87 -5.72
C ALA A 150 2.30 24.05 -6.17
N PHE A 151 1.40 23.06 -6.11
CA PHE A 151 0.06 23.22 -6.74
C PHE A 151 -1.16 23.45 -5.84
N ASP A 152 -1.05 23.41 -4.51
CA ASP A 152 -2.18 23.74 -3.62
C ASP A 152 -1.74 24.64 -2.47
N ALA A 153 -1.39 25.89 -2.80
CA ALA A 153 -1.43 27.00 -1.86
C ALA A 153 -2.90 27.38 -1.58
N VAL A 154 -3.67 26.48 -0.96
CA VAL A 154 -4.93 26.86 -0.31
C VAL A 154 -4.56 27.33 1.09
N SER A 155 -4.57 28.66 1.27
CA SER A 155 -4.28 29.31 2.55
C SER A 155 -5.34 28.94 3.60
N VAL A 156 -5.09 27.87 4.34
CA VAL A 156 -5.75 27.67 5.64
C VAL A 156 -4.85 28.32 6.68
N GLN A 157 -5.25 29.48 7.20
CA GLN A 157 -4.57 30.09 8.33
C GLN A 157 -4.77 29.21 9.56
N VAL A 158 -3.81 28.33 9.83
CA VAL A 158 -3.62 27.76 11.16
C VAL A 158 -2.58 28.64 11.85
N SER A 159 -3.04 29.53 12.73
CA SER A 159 -2.17 30.18 13.70
C SER A 159 -1.77 29.15 14.75
N GLY A 160 -0.50 28.74 14.78
CA GLY A 160 0.01 27.78 15.76
C GLY A 160 1.39 27.26 15.39
N SER A 161 2.11 26.72 16.37
CA SER A 161 3.40 26.07 16.08
C SER A 161 3.18 24.74 15.34
N ARG A 162 4.14 24.30 14.50
CA ARG A 162 4.11 22.96 13.86
C ARG A 162 3.94 21.83 14.89
N LEU A 163 4.57 21.98 16.05
CA LEU A 163 4.46 21.04 17.16
C LEU A 163 3.03 20.99 17.70
N GLU A 164 2.42 22.14 17.98
CA GLU A 164 1.04 22.24 18.45
C GLU A 164 0.04 21.64 17.45
N ALA A 165 0.23 21.88 16.15
CA ALA A 165 -0.60 21.30 15.11
C ALA A 165 -0.55 19.75 15.10
N LEU A 166 0.62 19.17 15.38
CA LEU A 166 0.79 17.72 15.53
C LEU A 166 0.19 17.20 16.85
N GLU A 167 0.44 17.89 17.96
CA GLU A 167 -0.02 17.48 19.30
C GLU A 167 -1.54 17.49 19.43
N ASN A 168 -2.23 18.35 18.68
CA ASN A 168 -3.69 18.42 18.64
C ASN A 168 -4.33 17.29 17.80
N LEU A 169 -3.55 16.42 17.15
CA LEU A 169 -4.09 15.29 16.41
C LEU A 169 -4.49 14.15 17.35
N GLU A 170 -5.76 13.73 17.24
CA GLU A 170 -6.28 12.58 17.97
C GLU A 170 -5.45 11.31 17.65
N GLY A 171 -5.02 10.57 18.67
CA GLY A 171 -4.27 9.32 18.53
C GLY A 171 -2.80 9.49 18.10
N VAL A 172 -2.27 10.73 18.01
CA VAL A 172 -0.88 10.95 17.60
C VAL A 172 0.13 10.26 18.51
N ARG A 173 -0.13 10.23 19.82
CA ARG A 173 0.76 9.63 20.83
C ARG A 173 0.78 8.10 20.81
N GLU A 174 -0.18 7.47 20.14
CA GLU A 174 -0.20 6.02 19.92
C GLU A 174 0.72 5.60 18.77
N VAL A 175 1.12 6.57 17.93
CA VAL A 175 1.87 6.35 16.69
C VAL A 175 3.26 6.99 16.75
N LEU A 176 3.37 8.19 17.33
CA LEU A 176 4.59 8.99 17.37
C LEU A 176 4.97 9.33 18.81
N SER A 177 6.24 9.12 19.14
CA SER A 177 6.87 9.56 20.37
C SER A 177 7.05 11.09 20.42
N GLU A 178 7.31 11.62 21.62
CA GLU A 178 7.67 13.03 21.78
C GLU A 178 8.89 13.46 20.96
N ALA A 179 9.88 12.58 20.83
CA ALA A 179 11.09 12.87 20.07
C ALA A 179 10.76 13.01 18.57
N GLU A 180 9.97 12.08 18.03
CA GLU A 180 9.51 12.07 16.64
C GLU A 180 8.63 13.29 16.32
N LEU A 181 7.76 13.71 17.24
CA LEU A 181 6.98 14.95 17.05
C LEU A 181 7.86 16.19 16.96
N ARG A 182 8.89 16.29 17.81
CA ARG A 182 9.84 17.41 17.76
C ARG A 182 10.69 17.37 16.50
N GLU A 183 11.02 16.18 16.00
CA GLU A 183 11.73 15.99 14.73
C GLU A 183 10.87 16.47 13.55
N LEU A 184 9.64 15.96 13.42
CA LEU A 184 8.70 16.38 12.37
C LEU A 184 8.40 17.87 12.43
N ALA A 185 8.29 18.45 13.62
CA ALA A 185 8.08 19.88 13.80
C ALA A 185 9.24 20.77 13.30
N ARG A 186 10.40 20.19 12.93
CA ARG A 186 11.52 20.90 12.30
C ARG A 186 11.41 20.97 10.78
N LEU A 187 10.58 20.14 10.14
CA LEU A 187 10.41 20.12 8.68
C LEU A 187 9.87 21.46 8.15
N PRO A 188 10.48 22.05 7.12
CA PRO A 188 10.15 23.40 6.63
C PRO A 188 8.87 23.41 5.77
N VAL A 189 7.76 22.94 6.34
CA VAL A 189 6.43 22.86 5.71
C VAL A 189 5.38 23.57 6.55
N GLU A 190 4.23 23.89 5.96
CA GLU A 190 3.14 24.53 6.70
C GLU A 190 2.56 23.60 7.79
N PRO A 191 2.17 24.12 8.97
CA PRO A 191 1.59 23.29 10.03
C PRO A 191 0.39 22.44 9.58
N ALA A 192 -0.45 23.00 8.72
CA ALA A 192 -1.63 22.31 8.19
C ALA A 192 -1.26 21.12 7.28
N GLU A 193 -0.21 21.26 6.49
CA GLU A 193 0.31 20.23 5.60
C GLU A 193 0.95 19.09 6.39
N LEU A 194 1.77 19.44 7.39
CA LEU A 194 2.35 18.49 8.33
C LEU A 194 1.27 17.68 9.06
N ALA A 195 0.25 18.37 9.57
CA ALA A 195 -0.90 17.74 10.21
C ALA A 195 -1.71 16.86 9.25
N ALA A 196 -1.76 17.18 7.94
CA ALA A 196 -2.42 16.34 6.93
C ALA A 196 -1.65 15.04 6.68
N GLY A 197 -0.33 15.11 6.49
CA GLY A 197 0.53 13.93 6.34
C GLY A 197 0.45 13.01 7.55
N ALA A 198 0.55 13.57 8.76
CA ALA A 198 0.44 12.81 10.01
C ALA A 198 -0.94 12.14 10.17
N ARG A 199 -2.04 12.83 9.84
CA ARG A 199 -3.41 12.25 9.89
C ARG A 199 -3.56 11.03 9.00
N ILE A 200 -2.92 11.00 7.83
CA ILE A 200 -2.94 9.82 6.94
C ILE A 200 -2.28 8.64 7.64
N VAL A 201 -1.08 8.83 8.20
CA VAL A 201 -0.33 7.78 8.88
C VAL A 201 -1.07 7.27 10.13
N ILE A 202 -1.61 8.17 10.95
CA ILE A 202 -2.42 7.80 12.13
C ILE A 202 -3.65 6.99 11.70
N ALA A 203 -4.39 7.47 10.70
CA ALA A 203 -5.56 6.75 10.21
C ALA A 203 -5.21 5.35 9.67
N GLU A 204 -4.07 5.19 9.01
CA GLU A 204 -3.59 3.88 8.58
C GLU A 204 -3.23 2.97 9.76
N ARG A 205 -2.53 3.48 10.80
CA ARG A 205 -2.14 2.70 11.99
C ARG A 205 -3.33 2.25 12.83
N ARG A 206 -4.46 2.98 12.81
CA ARG A 206 -5.72 2.53 13.42
C ARG A 206 -6.34 1.32 12.71
N ASN A 207 -6.02 1.10 11.43
CA ASN A 207 -6.66 0.09 10.58
C ASN A 207 -5.74 -1.08 10.18
N TYR A 208 -4.43 -0.88 10.26
CA TYR A 208 -3.42 -1.83 9.84
C TYR A 208 -2.22 -1.78 10.78
N ASP A 209 -1.69 -2.96 11.09
CA ASP A 209 -0.37 -3.11 11.68
C ASP A 209 0.65 -3.57 10.61
N PRO A 210 1.30 -2.65 9.89
CA PRO A 210 2.32 -2.98 8.89
C PRO A 210 3.50 -3.78 9.48
N GLN A 211 3.85 -3.55 10.75
CA GLN A 211 4.96 -4.25 11.38
C GLN A 211 4.61 -5.73 11.60
N ALA A 212 3.44 -6.00 12.17
CA ALA A 212 2.95 -7.38 12.31
C ALA A 212 2.82 -8.08 10.94
N ALA A 213 2.39 -7.36 9.90
CA ALA A 213 2.33 -7.90 8.54
C ALA A 213 3.72 -8.28 8.00
N ALA A 214 4.71 -7.40 8.19
CA ALA A 214 6.10 -7.64 7.80
C ALA A 214 6.68 -8.85 8.55
N GLU A 215 6.56 -8.86 9.88
CA GLU A 215 7.03 -9.97 10.74
C GLU A 215 6.40 -11.29 10.32
N ARG A 216 5.10 -11.30 10.08
CA ARG A 216 4.39 -12.49 9.62
C ARG A 216 4.93 -13.00 8.29
N LEU A 217 5.17 -12.13 7.32
CA LEU A 217 5.70 -12.52 6.00
C LEU A 217 7.16 -12.98 6.06
N MET A 218 7.96 -12.45 6.98
CA MET A 218 9.35 -12.87 7.20
C MET A 218 9.46 -14.27 7.80
N THR A 219 8.38 -14.82 8.37
CA THR A 219 8.35 -16.25 8.78
C THR A 219 8.17 -17.23 7.62
N LEU A 220 7.85 -16.74 6.41
CA LEU A 220 7.74 -17.59 5.22
C LEU A 220 9.12 -17.97 4.68
N ASP A 221 9.13 -18.90 3.72
CA ASP A 221 10.35 -19.26 2.99
C ASP A 221 11.01 -18.01 2.37
N PRO A 222 12.35 -17.82 2.47
CA PRO A 222 13.05 -16.67 1.89
C PRO A 222 12.90 -16.52 0.37
N LEU A 223 12.54 -17.58 -0.35
CA LEU A 223 12.20 -17.52 -1.78
C LEU A 223 10.80 -16.94 -2.03
N ARG A 224 9.97 -16.85 -0.98
CA ARG A 224 8.63 -16.25 -1.04
C ARG A 224 8.57 -14.82 -0.50
N THR A 225 9.51 -14.37 0.33
CA THR A 225 9.48 -13.02 0.89
C THR A 225 10.82 -12.31 0.76
N LEU A 226 10.80 -11.09 0.24
CA LEU A 226 11.91 -10.14 0.22
C LEU A 226 11.54 -8.91 1.06
N TYR A 227 12.30 -8.64 2.12
CA TYR A 227 12.14 -7.45 2.95
C TYR A 227 13.14 -6.35 2.56
N LEU A 228 12.64 -5.12 2.38
CA LEU A 228 13.44 -3.96 2.00
C LEU A 228 13.04 -2.75 2.84
N ASP A 229 13.97 -2.27 3.67
CA ASP A 229 13.87 -0.97 4.32
C ASP A 229 14.17 0.14 3.31
N THR A 230 13.15 0.92 2.98
CA THR A 230 13.22 2.01 2.01
C THR A 230 13.69 3.32 2.63
N ALA A 231 13.75 3.43 3.96
CA ALA A 231 14.31 4.60 4.63
C ALA A 231 15.83 4.65 4.51
N THR A 232 16.48 3.48 4.48
CA THR A 232 17.94 3.36 4.37
C THR A 232 18.42 3.02 2.95
N GLN A 233 17.54 2.55 2.07
CA GLN A 233 17.87 2.17 0.70
C GLN A 233 17.17 3.06 -0.33
N GLY A 234 17.95 3.62 -1.26
CA GLY A 234 17.43 4.38 -2.39
C GLY A 234 16.61 3.53 -3.36
N PRO A 235 15.71 4.14 -4.14
CA PRO A 235 14.77 3.42 -5.00
C PRO A 235 15.45 2.57 -6.08
N GLU A 236 16.60 2.99 -6.61
CA GLU A 236 17.38 2.23 -7.60
C GLU A 236 17.95 0.94 -7.00
N LEU A 237 18.43 1.00 -5.76
CA LEU A 237 18.93 -0.18 -5.05
C LEU A 237 17.80 -1.14 -4.71
N VAL A 238 16.68 -0.62 -4.21
CA VAL A 238 15.46 -1.39 -3.93
C VAL A 238 14.99 -2.12 -5.18
N ALA A 239 14.84 -1.41 -6.31
CA ALA A 239 14.41 -2.00 -7.57
C ALA A 239 15.40 -3.04 -8.10
N SER A 240 16.71 -2.78 -8.01
CA SER A 240 17.73 -3.75 -8.43
C SER A 240 17.69 -5.03 -7.61
N ARG A 241 17.46 -4.93 -6.28
CA ARG A 241 17.33 -6.11 -5.41
C ARG A 241 16.07 -6.91 -5.71
N ILE A 242 14.96 -6.25 -6.00
CA ILE A 242 13.74 -6.92 -6.44
C ILE A 242 14.00 -7.65 -7.77
N ALA A 243 14.57 -6.96 -8.76
CA ALA A 243 14.84 -7.54 -10.08
C ALA A 243 15.76 -8.78 -10.03
N GLN A 244 16.77 -8.77 -9.15
CA GLN A 244 17.67 -9.92 -8.94
C GLN A 244 16.99 -11.11 -8.24
N TRP A 245 15.95 -10.85 -7.45
CA TRP A 245 15.25 -11.85 -6.67
C TRP A 245 14.09 -12.54 -7.43
N LEU A 246 13.56 -11.88 -8.47
CA LEU A 246 12.51 -12.42 -9.33
C LEU A 246 13.06 -13.53 -10.25
#